data_AF-A0AAD5LD17-F1
#
_entry.id   AF-A0AAD5LD17-F1
#
_cell.length_a   1.000
_cell.length_b   1.000
_cell.length_c   1.000
_cell.angle_alpha   90.00
_cell.angle_beta   90.00
_cell.angle_gamma   90.00
#
_symmetry.space_group_name_H-M   'P 1'
#
loop_
_entity.id
_entity.type
_entity.pdbx_description
1 polymer ?
#
loop_
_entity_poly.entity_id
_entity_poly.type
_entity_poly.pdbx_seq_one_letter_code
_entity_poly.pdbx_strand_id
1 'polypeptide(L)'
;MPTTTDTTTPPLFLPYVYMPSADASYVKLVTPWGELHAEKRQLALSAVAVVVIVATAWAVRLFQNRQWRQASSLERDPRNRSQTKEARQARSALQENIIKKGENSYYYAHQARGDQLTKEELKKTMVSSYGWTDNKKTVSIYLTDDAVVDMKDEQLQLHCQKWTATSLSMDLVTDADAKLAKSLVIPTLFDRVSDVKWKVKKNQLTVTLTKVEATPWTSLNGAAKNLEEHIEYDESLYD
;
A
#
# COMPACT_ATOMS: atom_id res chain seq x y z
N MET A 1 15.79 -47.32 -53.87
CA MET A 1 15.78 -48.19 -52.67
C MET A 1 15.21 -47.37 -51.52
N PRO A 2 14.07 -47.76 -50.93
CA PRO A 2 13.47 -47.00 -49.84
C PRO A 2 14.19 -47.34 -48.52
N THR A 3 14.68 -46.31 -47.85
CA THR A 3 15.21 -46.36 -46.48
C THR A 3 14.03 -46.32 -45.51
N THR A 4 13.73 -47.46 -44.90
CA THR A 4 12.78 -47.57 -43.79
C THR A 4 13.41 -47.02 -42.52
N THR A 5 12.96 -45.86 -42.07
CA THR A 5 13.29 -45.31 -40.75
C THR A 5 12.35 -45.94 -39.73
N ASP A 6 12.86 -46.89 -38.95
CA ASP A 6 12.14 -47.45 -37.80
C ASP A 6 12.02 -46.40 -36.70
N THR A 7 10.85 -45.77 -36.61
CA THR A 7 10.43 -44.99 -35.44
C THR A 7 10.21 -45.92 -34.25
N THR A 8 11.27 -46.17 -33.50
CA THR A 8 11.21 -46.90 -32.22
C THR A 8 10.60 -45.97 -31.17
N THR A 9 9.31 -46.15 -30.88
CA THR A 9 8.62 -45.45 -29.80
C THR A 9 9.24 -45.85 -28.46
N PRO A 10 9.67 -44.92 -27.61
CA PRO A 10 10.23 -45.27 -26.30
C PRO A 10 9.15 -45.94 -25.44
N PRO A 11 9.50 -46.96 -24.64
CA PRO A 11 8.57 -47.64 -23.76
C PRO A 11 7.97 -46.64 -22.75
N LEU A 12 6.64 -46.68 -22.60
CA LEU A 12 5.89 -45.81 -21.72
C LEU A 12 6.17 -46.21 -20.27
N PHE A 13 6.96 -45.41 -19.56
CA PHE A 13 7.27 -45.64 -18.15
C PHE A 13 6.28 -44.90 -17.26
N LEU A 14 5.59 -45.64 -16.38
CA LEU A 14 4.71 -45.07 -15.38
C LEU A 14 5.46 -44.99 -14.04
N PRO A 15 5.60 -43.79 -13.44
CA PRO A 15 6.24 -43.66 -12.14
C PRO A 15 5.44 -44.41 -11.08
N TYR A 16 6.15 -45.13 -10.21
CA TYR A 16 5.54 -45.92 -9.15
C TYR A 16 6.25 -45.71 -7.82
N VAL A 17 5.50 -45.93 -6.75
CA VAL A 17 5.97 -45.84 -5.39
C VAL A 17 6.34 -47.23 -4.90
N TYR A 18 7.56 -47.38 -4.41
CA TYR A 18 8.10 -48.63 -3.90
C TYR A 18 8.39 -48.51 -2.40
N MET A 19 7.84 -49.44 -1.62
CA MET A 19 8.17 -49.63 -0.20
C MET A 19 8.95 -50.94 -0.05
N PRO A 20 10.24 -50.89 0.30
CA PRO A 20 11.09 -52.08 0.38
C PRO A 20 10.61 -53.10 1.42
N SER A 21 10.05 -52.62 2.53
CA SER A 21 9.45 -53.43 3.58
C SER A 21 8.37 -52.63 4.31
N ALA A 22 7.49 -53.33 5.03
CA ALA A 22 6.49 -52.69 5.89
C ALA A 22 7.14 -51.76 6.93
N ASP A 23 8.29 -52.19 7.46
CA ASP A 23 9.03 -51.50 8.53
C ASP A 23 10.06 -50.48 8.02
N ALA A 24 10.25 -50.34 6.70
CA ALA A 24 11.22 -49.39 6.14
C ALA A 24 10.88 -47.97 6.60
N SER A 25 11.87 -47.17 7.01
CA SER A 25 11.67 -45.78 7.44
C SER A 25 11.50 -44.81 6.26
N TYR A 26 11.63 -45.29 5.03
CA TYR A 26 11.59 -44.49 3.81
C TYR A 26 10.71 -45.11 2.73
N VAL A 27 10.34 -44.29 1.77
CA VAL A 27 9.60 -44.63 0.56
C VAL A 27 10.44 -44.20 -0.64
N LYS A 28 10.47 -45.04 -1.68
CA LYS A 28 11.14 -44.72 -2.93
C LYS A 28 10.11 -44.36 -4.00
N LEU A 29 10.31 -43.24 -4.68
CA LEU A 29 9.60 -42.93 -5.92
C LEU A 29 10.53 -43.23 -7.09
N VAL A 30 10.15 -44.19 -7.92
CA VAL A 30 10.94 -44.58 -9.11
C VAL A 30 10.34 -43.87 -10.31
N THR A 31 11.16 -43.07 -10.97
CA THR A 31 10.79 -42.29 -12.16
C THR A 31 11.75 -42.63 -13.31
N PRO A 32 11.41 -42.31 -14.58
CA PRO A 32 12.33 -42.53 -15.70
C PRO A 32 13.66 -41.75 -15.54
N TRP A 33 13.66 -40.70 -14.72
CA TRP A 33 14.80 -39.81 -14.50
C TRP A 33 15.62 -40.18 -13.25
N GLY A 34 15.22 -41.22 -12.51
CA GLY A 34 15.94 -41.70 -11.33
C GLY A 34 15.06 -42.06 -10.14
N GLU A 35 15.72 -42.42 -9.04
CA GLU A 35 15.11 -42.78 -7.77
C GLU A 35 15.15 -41.60 -6.79
N LEU A 36 13.99 -41.26 -6.22
CA LEU A 36 13.88 -40.29 -5.14
C LEU A 36 13.58 -41.03 -3.83
N HIS A 37 14.36 -40.75 -2.80
CA HIS A 37 14.17 -41.29 -1.46
C HIS A 37 13.52 -40.23 -0.56
N ALA A 38 12.41 -40.59 0.06
CA ALA A 38 11.73 -39.74 1.02
C ALA A 38 11.53 -40.49 2.34
N GLU A 39 11.85 -39.85 3.45
CA GLU A 39 11.65 -40.42 4.78
C GLU A 39 10.15 -40.39 5.14
N LYS A 40 9.61 -41.48 5.68
CA LYS A 40 8.18 -41.59 6.05
C LYS A 40 7.78 -40.49 7.03
N ARG A 41 8.67 -40.11 7.95
CA ARG A 41 8.43 -39.05 8.93
C ARG A 41 8.27 -37.68 8.27
N GLN A 42 9.11 -37.37 7.29
CA GLN A 42 9.03 -36.12 6.53
C GLN A 42 7.78 -36.08 5.64
N LEU A 43 7.45 -37.21 5.01
CA LEU A 43 6.20 -37.35 4.24
C LEU A 43 4.97 -37.14 5.12
N ALA A 44 4.92 -37.75 6.30
CA ALA A 44 3.81 -37.55 7.25
C ALA A 44 3.66 -36.08 7.66
N LEU A 45 4.77 -35.40 7.99
CA LEU A 45 4.75 -33.97 8.33
C LEU A 45 4.28 -33.11 7.15
N SER A 46 4.76 -33.41 5.93
CA SER A 46 4.35 -32.68 4.71
C SER A 46 2.86 -32.89 4.40
N ALA A 47 2.34 -34.10 4.61
CA ALA A 47 0.93 -34.42 4.40
C ALA A 47 0.04 -33.63 5.37
N VAL A 48 0.42 -33.57 6.65
CA VAL A 48 -0.29 -32.74 7.65
C VAL A 48 -0.27 -31.27 7.26
N ALA A 49 0.88 -30.74 6.82
CA ALA A 49 0.99 -29.36 6.39
C ALA A 49 0.06 -29.05 5.19
N VAL A 50 0.02 -29.93 4.18
CA VAL A 50 -0.87 -29.78 3.03
C VAL A 50 -2.33 -29.77 3.45
N VAL A 51 -2.75 -30.67 4.35
CA VAL A 51 -4.13 -30.70 4.86
C VAL A 51 -4.49 -29.40 5.57
N VAL A 52 -3.60 -28.86 6.40
CA VAL A 52 -3.81 -27.58 7.09
C VAL A 52 -3.94 -26.42 6.11
N ILE A 53 -3.09 -26.36 5.07
CA ILE A 53 -3.17 -25.32 4.05
C ILE A 53 -4.48 -25.41 3.26
N VAL A 54 -4.91 -26.61 2.88
CA VAL A 54 -6.17 -26.80 2.17
C VAL A 54 -7.37 -26.45 3.06
N ALA A 55 -7.37 -26.86 4.32
CA ALA A 55 -8.43 -26.54 5.27
C ALA A 55 -8.53 -25.04 5.55
N THR A 56 -7.40 -24.35 5.73
CA THR A 56 -7.36 -22.89 5.93
C THR A 56 -7.82 -22.14 4.69
N ALA A 57 -7.39 -22.53 3.49
CA ALA A 57 -7.87 -21.96 2.24
C ALA A 57 -9.39 -22.15 2.07
N TRP A 58 -9.92 -23.33 2.43
CA TRP A 58 -11.34 -23.61 2.38
C TRP A 58 -12.14 -22.78 3.38
N ALA A 59 -11.64 -22.62 4.62
CA ALA A 59 -12.25 -21.77 5.64
C ALA A 59 -12.28 -20.29 5.21
N VAL A 60 -11.18 -19.77 4.64
CA VAL A 60 -11.13 -18.41 4.08
C VAL A 60 -12.16 -18.23 2.98
N ARG A 61 -12.28 -19.20 2.07
CA ARG A 61 -13.28 -19.16 0.98
C ARG A 61 -14.72 -19.17 1.52
N LEU A 62 -15.00 -19.96 2.55
CA LEU A 62 -16.31 -19.97 3.21
C LEU A 62 -16.62 -18.64 3.91
N PHE A 63 -15.63 -18.05 4.57
CA PHE A 63 -15.77 -16.76 5.26
C PHE A 63 -16.06 -15.62 4.27
N GLN A 64 -15.29 -15.55 3.18
CA GLN A 64 -15.55 -14.57 2.11
C GLN A 64 -16.96 -14.75 1.54
N ASN A 65 -17.37 -16.00 1.24
CA ASN A 65 -18.69 -16.27 0.66
C ASN A 65 -19.86 -15.92 1.61
N ARG A 66 -19.64 -15.95 2.93
CA ARG A 66 -20.62 -15.48 3.92
C ARG A 66 -20.76 -13.95 3.92
N GLN A 67 -19.66 -13.21 3.85
CA GLN A 67 -19.71 -11.74 3.78
C GLN A 67 -20.47 -11.24 2.54
N TRP A 68 -20.29 -11.89 1.39
CA TRP A 68 -21.04 -11.55 0.16
C TRP A 68 -22.55 -11.79 0.27
N ARG A 69 -22.99 -12.77 1.08
CA ARG A 69 -24.43 -13.02 1.31
C ARG A 69 -25.09 -12.00 2.24
N GLN A 70 -24.35 -11.47 3.22
CA GLN A 70 -24.85 -10.39 4.08
C GLN A 70 -24.93 -9.05 3.35
N ALA A 71 -24.00 -8.77 2.44
CA ALA A 71 -24.04 -7.58 1.59
C ALA A 71 -25.23 -7.57 0.61
N SER A 72 -25.71 -8.74 0.17
CA SER A 72 -26.79 -8.86 -0.82
C SER A 72 -28.20 -8.95 -0.22
N SER A 73 -28.34 -9.17 1.09
CA SER A 73 -29.65 -9.19 1.77
C SER A 73 -30.15 -7.82 2.22
N LEU A 74 -29.31 -6.78 2.19
CA LEU A 74 -29.68 -5.39 2.53
C LEU A 74 -30.24 -4.59 1.33
N GLU A 75 -30.33 -5.21 0.15
CA GLU A 75 -30.75 -4.54 -1.09
C GLU A 75 -32.05 -5.15 -1.65
N ARG A 76 -33.11 -5.20 -0.84
CA ARG A 76 -34.46 -5.49 -1.34
C ARG A 76 -35.58 -4.93 -0.45
N ASP A 77 -35.71 -3.60 -0.38
CA ASP A 77 -36.98 -2.96 -0.03
C ASP A 77 -37.36 -1.91 -1.11
N PRO A 78 -38.39 -2.16 -1.94
CA PRO A 78 -38.73 -1.31 -3.08
C PRO A 78 -39.58 -0.07 -2.76
N ARG A 79 -39.87 0.28 -1.49
CA ARG A 79 -40.84 1.35 -1.18
C ARG A 79 -40.31 2.74 -0.84
N ASN A 80 -38.99 2.97 -0.81
CA ASN A 80 -38.45 4.28 -0.43
C ASN A 80 -37.62 4.95 -1.54
N ARG A 81 -38.26 5.19 -2.70
CA ARG A 81 -37.60 5.65 -3.94
C ARG A 81 -37.55 7.18 -4.11
N SER A 82 -38.07 7.97 -3.17
CA SER A 82 -38.24 9.41 -3.38
C SER A 82 -37.37 10.34 -2.52
N GLN A 83 -36.62 9.83 -1.53
CA GLN A 83 -35.82 10.70 -0.64
C GLN A 83 -34.32 10.37 -0.58
N THR A 84 -33.84 9.35 -1.29
CA THR A 84 -32.45 8.84 -1.12
C THR A 84 -31.54 9.12 -2.32
N LYS A 85 -31.68 10.27 -2.99
CA LYS A 85 -30.72 10.69 -4.04
C LYS A 85 -29.70 11.73 -3.58
N GLU A 86 -29.94 12.43 -2.47
CA GLU A 86 -28.97 13.42 -1.96
C GLU A 86 -28.10 12.88 -0.80
N ALA A 87 -28.54 11.87 -0.05
CA ALA A 87 -27.79 11.36 1.10
C ALA A 87 -26.79 10.23 0.80
N ARG A 88 -26.83 9.59 -0.39
CA ARG A 88 -25.89 8.51 -0.77
C ARG A 88 -24.63 8.99 -1.50
N GLN A 89 -24.53 10.29 -1.83
CA GLN A 89 -23.34 10.90 -2.42
C GLN A 89 -22.43 11.63 -1.41
N ALA A 90 -22.72 11.53 -0.12
CA ALA A 90 -21.82 12.01 0.94
C ALA A 90 -21.11 10.85 1.65
N ARG A 91 -20.68 9.82 0.92
CA ARG A 91 -19.54 9.04 1.41
C ARG A 91 -18.39 10.02 1.48
N SER A 92 -17.92 10.30 2.70
CA SER A 92 -16.86 11.26 2.95
C SER A 92 -15.72 11.00 1.95
N ALA A 93 -15.31 12.03 1.20
CA ALA A 93 -14.21 11.93 0.23
C ALA A 93 -12.92 11.36 0.87
N LEU A 94 -12.84 11.43 2.20
CA LEU A 94 -11.86 10.77 3.06
C LEU A 94 -11.92 9.24 2.95
N GLN A 95 -13.11 8.66 3.07
CA GLN A 95 -13.32 7.21 3.16
C GLN A 95 -13.11 6.52 1.81
N GLU A 96 -13.49 7.16 0.70
CA GLU A 96 -13.20 6.63 -0.65
C GLU A 96 -11.71 6.66 -1.00
N ASN A 97 -10.95 7.62 -0.47
CA ASN A 97 -9.50 7.67 -0.69
C ASN A 97 -8.72 6.72 0.21
N ILE A 98 -9.12 6.51 1.47
CA ILE A 98 -8.51 5.49 2.35
C ILE A 98 -8.61 4.10 1.70
N ILE A 99 -9.76 3.79 1.11
CA ILE A 99 -9.98 2.53 0.39
C ILE A 99 -9.10 2.44 -0.88
N LYS A 100 -8.87 3.57 -1.57
CA LYS A 100 -8.16 3.59 -2.86
C LYS A 100 -6.63 3.72 -2.75
N LYS A 101 -6.12 4.39 -1.72
CA LYS A 101 -4.70 4.80 -1.59
C LYS A 101 -3.98 4.19 -0.38
N GLY A 102 -4.67 3.45 0.48
CA GLY A 102 -4.11 2.83 1.67
C GLY A 102 -4.12 3.75 2.90
N GLU A 103 -3.82 3.14 4.05
CA GLU A 103 -4.02 3.65 5.41
C GLU A 103 -3.26 4.96 5.73
N ASN A 104 -2.27 5.33 4.92
CA ASN A 104 -1.36 6.46 5.19
C ASN A 104 -1.61 7.72 4.35
N SER A 105 -2.76 7.84 3.69
CA SER A 105 -3.08 9.01 2.85
C SER A 105 -3.78 10.12 3.64
N TYR A 106 -3.04 11.19 3.96
CA TYR A 106 -3.57 12.35 4.71
C TYR A 106 -4.05 13.46 3.77
N TYR A 107 -5.23 14.03 4.06
CA TYR A 107 -5.82 15.16 3.33
C TYR A 107 -5.47 16.48 4.04
N TYR A 108 -4.83 17.43 3.36
CA TYR A 108 -4.55 18.74 3.93
C TYR A 108 -5.77 19.67 3.75
N ALA A 109 -6.35 20.15 4.85
CA ALA A 109 -7.46 21.11 4.82
C ALA A 109 -6.90 22.54 4.76
N HIS A 110 -7.08 23.16 3.60
CA HIS A 110 -7.15 24.59 3.30
C HIS A 110 -6.41 25.58 4.23
N GLN A 111 -5.25 26.09 3.78
CA GLN A 111 -4.84 27.44 4.14
C GLN A 111 -5.15 28.36 2.95
N ALA A 112 -6.08 29.30 3.13
CA ALA A 112 -6.45 30.27 2.11
C ALA A 112 -5.25 31.18 1.83
N ARG A 113 -4.63 31.03 0.66
CA ARG A 113 -3.51 31.87 0.21
C ARG A 113 -4.05 32.92 -0.76
N GLY A 114 -4.41 34.09 -0.23
CA GLY A 114 -4.73 35.30 -0.99
C GLY A 114 -6.12 35.34 -1.65
N ASP A 115 -6.84 36.44 -1.45
CA ASP A 115 -8.22 36.74 -1.88
C ASP A 115 -8.49 36.73 -3.40
N GLN A 116 -7.53 36.35 -4.24
CA GLN A 116 -7.64 36.52 -5.70
C GLN A 116 -7.69 35.22 -6.53
N LEU A 117 -7.48 34.05 -5.91
CA LEU A 117 -7.61 32.78 -6.62
C LEU A 117 -8.98 32.18 -6.37
N THR A 118 -9.69 31.84 -7.44
CA THR A 118 -10.96 31.10 -7.31
C THR A 118 -10.70 29.77 -6.59
N LYS A 119 -11.69 29.26 -5.84
CA LYS A 119 -11.59 27.99 -5.08
C LYS A 119 -11.12 26.81 -5.95
N GLU A 120 -11.35 26.88 -7.25
CA GLU A 120 -10.94 25.88 -8.25
C GLU A 120 -9.46 26.02 -8.63
N GLU A 121 -8.94 27.24 -8.77
CA GLU A 121 -7.52 27.51 -9.03
C GLU A 121 -6.65 27.19 -7.83
N LEU A 122 -7.15 27.44 -6.60
CA LEU A 122 -6.51 26.99 -5.37
C LEU A 122 -6.39 25.47 -5.30
N LYS A 123 -7.42 24.73 -5.73
CA LYS A 123 -7.36 23.26 -5.79
C LYS A 123 -6.37 22.75 -6.84
N LYS A 124 -6.26 23.43 -7.98
CA LYS A 124 -5.31 23.07 -9.05
C LYS A 124 -3.85 23.31 -8.64
N THR A 125 -3.61 24.34 -7.84
CA THR A 125 -2.29 24.72 -7.33
C THR A 125 -1.89 24.01 -6.04
N MET A 126 -2.70 23.08 -5.52
CA MET A 126 -2.35 22.30 -4.34
C MET A 126 -1.96 20.88 -4.73
N VAL A 127 -0.93 20.35 -4.08
CA VAL A 127 -0.62 18.93 -4.19
C VAL A 127 -1.74 18.13 -3.53
N SER A 128 -2.50 17.40 -4.36
CA SER A 128 -3.68 16.64 -3.92
C SER A 128 -3.35 15.29 -3.28
N SER A 129 -2.15 14.76 -3.51
CA SER A 129 -1.73 13.44 -3.06
C SER A 129 -0.23 13.35 -2.96
N TYR A 130 0.25 12.78 -1.86
CA TYR A 130 1.64 12.37 -1.69
C TYR A 130 1.68 11.08 -0.88
N GLY A 131 2.73 10.29 -1.08
CA GLY A 131 3.05 9.16 -0.21
C GLY A 131 4.14 9.57 0.77
N TRP A 132 4.26 8.88 1.89
CA TRP A 132 5.40 9.05 2.78
C TRP A 132 5.77 7.72 3.45
N THR A 133 7.02 7.60 3.86
CA THR A 133 7.53 6.45 4.61
C THR A 133 8.39 6.92 5.76
N ASP A 134 8.28 6.21 6.87
CA ASP A 134 9.13 6.41 8.01
C ASP A 134 10.36 5.48 7.96
N ASN A 135 11.55 6.04 8.18
CA ASN A 135 12.75 5.28 8.47
C ASN A 135 13.30 5.70 9.85
N LYS A 136 14.24 4.89 10.38
CA LYS A 136 14.82 5.11 11.72
C LYS A 136 15.28 6.54 11.98
N LYS A 137 15.97 7.17 11.03
CA LYS A 137 16.55 8.52 11.17
C LYS A 137 15.98 9.57 10.21
N THR A 138 15.14 9.15 9.27
CA THR A 138 14.71 10.01 8.17
C THR A 138 13.28 9.69 7.78
N VAL A 139 12.55 10.69 7.31
CA VAL A 139 11.21 10.53 6.73
C VAL A 139 11.29 10.86 5.25
N SER A 140 10.77 9.98 4.38
CA SER A 140 10.76 10.23 2.94
C SER A 140 9.35 10.54 2.48
N ILE A 141 9.16 11.65 1.79
CA ILE A 141 7.90 12.07 1.15
C ILE A 141 8.07 11.89 -0.36
N TYR A 142 7.09 11.26 -0.99
CA TYR A 142 7.07 10.92 -2.40
C TYR A 142 5.95 11.67 -3.11
N LEU A 143 6.32 12.42 -4.13
CA LEU A 143 5.42 13.21 -4.96
C LEU A 143 5.48 12.69 -6.39
N THR A 144 4.36 12.20 -6.89
CA THR A 144 4.18 11.68 -8.25
C THR A 144 3.10 12.50 -8.94
N ASP A 145 3.39 13.77 -9.16
CA ASP A 145 2.46 14.73 -9.74
C ASP A 145 2.93 15.14 -11.15
N ASP A 146 1.98 15.48 -12.03
CA ASP A 146 2.26 15.99 -13.37
C ASP A 146 3.23 17.19 -13.35
N ALA A 147 3.21 18.00 -12.28
CA ALA A 147 4.13 19.12 -12.09
C ALA A 147 5.61 18.71 -11.90
N VAL A 148 5.87 17.43 -11.63
CA VAL A 148 7.22 16.86 -11.44
C VAL A 148 7.73 16.17 -12.71
N VAL A 149 6.87 16.00 -13.72
CA VAL A 149 7.25 15.45 -15.02
C VAL A 149 8.21 16.45 -15.68
N ASP A 150 9.40 15.98 -16.04
CA ASP A 150 10.47 16.75 -16.69
C ASP A 150 11.11 17.90 -15.86
N MET A 151 10.89 17.94 -14.55
CA MET A 151 11.56 18.88 -13.66
C MET A 151 13.08 18.65 -13.59
N LYS A 152 13.86 19.72 -13.70
CA LYS A 152 15.32 19.68 -13.52
C LYS A 152 15.71 19.96 -12.06
N ASP A 153 16.75 19.29 -11.57
CA ASP A 153 17.24 19.43 -10.19
C ASP A 153 17.60 20.89 -9.84
N GLU A 154 18.08 21.67 -10.81
CA GLU A 154 18.49 23.07 -10.65
C GLU A 154 17.30 24.02 -10.39
N GLN A 155 16.11 23.71 -10.92
CA GLN A 155 14.91 24.55 -10.77
C GLN A 155 14.30 24.44 -9.35
N LEU A 156 14.61 23.37 -8.62
CA LEU A 156 14.10 23.13 -7.27
C LEU A 156 14.82 23.97 -6.21
N GLN A 157 16.09 24.29 -6.42
CA GLN A 157 16.94 24.88 -5.38
C GLN A 157 16.54 26.31 -4.99
N LEU A 158 15.90 27.05 -5.89
CA LEU A 158 15.56 28.47 -5.67
C LEU A 158 14.13 28.69 -5.12
N HIS A 159 13.22 27.74 -5.32
CA HIS A 159 11.79 27.92 -4.99
C HIS A 159 11.25 26.97 -3.92
N CYS A 160 11.94 25.86 -3.64
CA CYS A 160 11.46 24.86 -2.68
C CYS A 160 11.82 25.14 -1.21
N GLN A 161 12.58 26.19 -0.91
CA GLN A 161 13.26 26.32 0.38
C GLN A 161 12.52 27.26 1.36
N LYS A 162 11.42 26.78 1.93
CA LYS A 162 10.82 27.34 3.15
C LYS A 162 10.43 26.23 4.11
N TRP A 163 11.42 25.73 4.84
CA TRP A 163 11.20 24.75 5.92
C TRP A 163 11.67 25.32 7.25
N THR A 164 11.00 24.88 8.31
CA THR A 164 11.36 25.14 9.71
C THR A 164 11.53 23.79 10.40
N ALA A 165 12.07 23.77 11.62
CA ALA A 165 12.22 22.54 12.40
C ALA A 165 10.92 21.73 12.54
N THR A 166 9.74 22.36 12.45
CA THR A 166 8.43 21.70 12.65
C THR A 166 7.47 21.91 11.49
N SER A 167 7.88 22.50 10.38
CA SER A 167 6.99 22.79 9.25
C SER A 167 7.73 22.70 7.92
N LEU A 168 7.01 22.28 6.88
CA LEU A 168 7.54 22.16 5.53
C LEU A 168 6.59 22.90 4.58
N SER A 169 7.12 23.85 3.82
CA SER A 169 6.39 24.44 2.69
C SER A 169 7.27 24.42 1.45
N MET A 170 6.73 23.88 0.37
CA MET A 170 7.44 23.66 -0.88
C MET A 170 6.55 24.05 -2.05
N ASP A 171 7.02 25.03 -2.81
CA ASP A 171 6.36 25.48 -4.02
C ASP A 171 7.06 24.80 -5.23
N LEU A 172 6.26 24.13 -6.07
CA LEU A 172 6.65 23.48 -7.33
C LEU A 172 6.34 24.44 -8.48
N VAL A 173 7.32 24.65 -9.35
CA VAL A 173 7.26 25.59 -10.48
C VAL A 173 7.60 24.81 -11.75
N THR A 174 6.76 24.90 -12.78
CA THR A 174 6.93 24.09 -14.00
C THR A 174 7.96 24.67 -14.98
N ASP A 175 8.16 25.99 -15.01
CA ASP A 175 8.95 26.66 -16.06
C ASP A 175 9.79 27.84 -15.55
N ALA A 176 10.72 28.29 -16.40
CA ALA A 176 11.57 29.48 -16.19
C ALA A 176 10.78 30.78 -15.94
N ASP A 177 9.50 30.82 -16.30
CA ASP A 177 8.58 31.95 -16.07
C ASP A 177 8.02 32.02 -14.63
N ALA A 178 8.55 31.23 -13.70
CA ALA A 178 8.18 31.26 -12.27
C ALA A 178 6.68 31.01 -11.97
N LYS A 179 5.93 30.44 -12.93
CA LYS A 179 4.50 30.16 -12.76
C LYS A 179 4.32 29.00 -11.79
N LEU A 180 3.71 29.29 -10.64
CA LEU A 180 3.42 28.29 -9.59
C LEU A 180 2.56 27.17 -10.17
N ALA A 181 3.12 25.97 -10.21
CA ALA A 181 2.43 24.78 -10.67
C ALA A 181 1.55 24.25 -9.54
N LYS A 182 2.21 23.86 -8.44
CA LYS A 182 1.60 23.28 -7.26
C LYS A 182 2.39 23.63 -6.00
N SER A 183 1.75 23.53 -4.83
CA SER A 183 2.40 23.75 -3.54
C SER A 183 2.05 22.62 -2.58
N LEU A 184 3.08 22.13 -1.88
CA LEU A 184 2.94 21.21 -0.76
C LEU A 184 3.22 21.99 0.53
N VAL A 185 2.21 22.08 1.40
CA VAL A 185 2.33 22.74 2.69
C VAL A 185 1.96 21.77 3.80
N ILE A 186 2.89 21.58 4.73
CA ILE A 186 2.76 20.80 5.96
C ILE A 186 3.13 21.72 7.14
N PRO A 187 2.17 22.48 7.69
CA PRO A 187 2.31 23.43 8.79
C PRO A 187 2.87 22.83 10.07
N THR A 188 2.53 21.58 10.38
CA THR A 188 2.97 20.90 11.60
C THR A 188 3.43 19.49 11.26
N LEU A 189 4.73 19.26 11.36
CA LEU A 189 5.34 17.93 11.30
C LEU A 189 5.15 17.21 12.63
N PHE A 190 5.21 15.87 12.59
CA PHE A 190 5.04 15.04 13.78
C PHE A 190 6.12 15.28 14.84
N ASP A 191 7.35 15.50 14.41
CA ASP A 191 8.47 15.84 15.28
C ASP A 191 9.45 16.78 14.57
N ARG A 192 10.47 17.23 15.31
CA ARG A 192 11.48 18.15 14.82
C ARG A 192 12.39 17.50 13.77
N VAL A 193 12.70 18.26 12.73
CA VAL A 193 13.64 17.90 11.66
C VAL A 193 14.86 18.82 11.67
N SER A 194 16.04 18.25 11.40
CA SER A 194 17.32 18.96 11.40
C SER A 194 17.77 19.38 10.01
N ASP A 195 17.41 18.61 8.99
CA ASP A 195 17.84 18.83 7.62
C ASP A 195 16.78 18.33 6.64
N VAL A 196 16.73 18.94 5.46
CA VAL A 196 15.79 18.60 4.39
C VAL A 196 16.56 18.50 3.08
N LYS A 197 16.52 17.32 2.48
CA LYS A 197 17.10 17.04 1.16
C LYS A 197 16.00 16.68 0.19
N TRP A 198 16.22 16.93 -1.09
CA TRP A 198 15.29 16.49 -2.12
C TRP A 198 16.03 15.99 -3.35
N LYS A 199 15.36 15.13 -4.11
CA LYS A 199 15.88 14.57 -5.36
C LYS A 199 14.74 14.26 -6.31
N VAL A 200 14.90 14.60 -7.58
CA VAL A 200 13.97 14.14 -8.64
C VAL A 200 14.54 12.89 -9.31
N LYS A 201 13.68 11.90 -9.53
CA LYS A 201 14.03 10.66 -10.24
C LYS A 201 12.82 10.18 -11.03
N LYS A 202 12.94 10.09 -12.36
CA LYS A 202 11.92 9.49 -13.25
C LYS A 202 10.50 9.99 -12.93
N ASN A 203 10.31 11.31 -12.90
CA ASN A 203 9.02 11.98 -12.62
C ASN A 203 8.49 11.80 -11.19
N GLN A 204 9.37 11.48 -10.25
CA GLN A 204 9.06 11.41 -8.82
C GLN A 204 10.00 12.32 -8.04
N LEU A 205 9.42 13.22 -7.25
CA LEU A 205 10.17 14.07 -6.33
C LEU A 205 10.16 13.38 -4.97
N THR A 206 11.35 13.08 -4.48
CA THR A 206 11.55 12.51 -3.14
C THR A 206 12.12 13.60 -2.24
N VAL A 207 11.39 13.94 -1.18
CA VAL A 207 11.86 14.84 -0.13
C VAL A 207 12.23 14.01 1.08
N THR A 208 13.46 14.09 1.53
CA THR A 208 13.98 13.38 2.68
C THR A 208 14.21 14.36 3.83
N LEU A 209 13.43 14.21 4.88
CA LEU A 209 13.56 14.94 6.14
C LEU A 209 14.47 14.14 7.08
N THR A 210 15.46 14.77 7.70
CA THR A 210 16.30 14.15 8.72
C THR A 210 15.72 14.49 10.08
N LYS A 211 15.41 13.45 10.88
CA LYS A 211 14.84 13.65 12.22
C LYS A 211 15.90 14.18 13.19
N VAL A 212 15.50 15.00 14.15
CA VAL A 212 16.36 15.36 15.29
C VAL A 212 16.43 14.17 16.26
N GLU A 213 15.28 13.57 16.56
CA GLU A 213 15.16 12.42 17.44
C GLU A 213 14.75 11.19 16.63
N ALA A 214 15.35 10.03 16.90
CA ALA A 214 15.09 8.80 16.15
C ALA A 214 13.78 8.09 16.61
N THR A 215 12.74 8.87 16.90
CA THR A 215 11.41 8.41 17.29
C THR A 215 10.64 7.90 16.06
N PRO A 216 9.91 6.79 16.14
CA PRO A 216 9.07 6.33 15.04
C PRO A 216 7.92 7.31 14.82
N TRP A 217 7.66 7.67 13.57
CA TRP A 217 6.56 8.59 13.22
C TRP A 217 5.33 7.77 12.86
N THR A 218 4.24 7.94 13.61
CA THR A 218 2.93 7.33 13.29
C THR A 218 2.15 8.15 12.27
N SER A 219 2.44 9.45 12.18
CA SER A 219 1.90 10.36 11.19
C SER A 219 2.99 11.28 10.63
N LEU A 220 2.73 11.86 9.46
CA LEU A 220 3.55 12.97 8.97
C LEU A 220 3.11 14.30 9.58
N ASN A 221 1.83 14.43 9.94
CA ASN A 221 1.25 15.65 10.49
C ASN A 221 1.22 15.59 12.02
N GLY A 222 1.79 16.60 12.67
CA GLY A 222 1.80 16.73 14.13
C GLY A 222 0.42 16.89 14.75
N ALA A 223 -0.59 17.33 14.00
CA ALA A 223 -1.96 17.38 14.51
C ALA A 223 -2.50 15.99 14.91
N ALA A 224 -2.01 14.91 14.30
CA ALA A 224 -2.41 13.55 14.65
C ALA A 224 -1.89 13.11 16.02
N LYS A 225 -0.74 13.65 16.47
CA LYS A 225 -0.17 13.34 17.79
C LYS A 225 -1.14 13.71 18.93
N ASN A 226 -1.84 14.84 18.78
CA ASN A 226 -2.76 15.34 19.80
C ASN A 226 -4.12 14.62 19.80
N LEU A 227 -4.46 13.85 18.76
CA LEU A 227 -5.71 13.09 18.72
C LEU A 227 -5.65 11.84 19.58
N GLU A 228 -4.48 11.21 19.71
CA GLU A 228 -4.29 10.04 20.57
C GLU A 228 -4.26 10.41 22.06
N GLU A 229 -3.73 11.58 22.41
CA GLU A 229 -3.67 12.08 23.79
C GLU A 229 -5.04 12.51 24.37
N HIS A 230 -6.10 12.58 23.56
CA HIS A 230 -7.44 13.01 24.00
C HIS A 230 -8.51 11.92 23.92
N ILE A 231 -8.12 10.67 23.66
CA ILE A 231 -9.02 9.53 23.86
C ILE A 231 -8.90 9.12 25.33
N GLU A 232 -9.45 9.95 26.22
CA GLU A 232 -9.67 9.56 27.61
C GLU A 232 -10.73 8.45 27.57
N TYR A 233 -10.30 7.19 27.80
CA TYR A 233 -11.22 6.08 27.90
C TYR A 233 -12.05 6.32 29.16
N ASP A 234 -13.35 6.60 28.98
CA ASP A 234 -14.29 6.72 30.07
C ASP A 234 -14.44 5.36 30.75
N GLU A 235 -13.61 5.11 31.77
CA GLU A 235 -13.59 3.85 32.50
C GLU A 235 -14.88 3.63 33.32
N SER A 236 -15.77 4.63 33.42
CA SER A 236 -17.05 4.50 34.14
C SER A 236 -18.08 3.61 33.45
N LEU A 237 -17.77 3.04 32.28
CA LEU A 237 -18.63 2.06 31.59
C LEU A 237 -18.35 0.61 32.01
N TYR A 238 -17.37 0.38 32.90
CA TYR A 238 -16.99 -0.96 33.38
C TYR A 238 -17.24 -1.21 34.88
N ASP A 239 -17.91 -0.29 35.59
CA ASP A 239 -18.36 -0.49 36.98
C ASP A 239 -19.81 -1.03 37.07
#